data_AF-A0A6J4JK74-F1
#
_entry.id   AF-A0A6J4JK74-F1
#
_cell.length_a   1.000
_cell.length_b   1.000
_cell.length_c   1.000
_cell.angle_alpha   90.00
_cell.angle_beta   90.00
_cell.angle_gamma   90.00
#
_symmetry.space_group_name_H-M   'P 1'
#
loop_
_entity.id
_entity.type
_entity.pdbx_description
1 polymer ?
#
loop_
_entity_poly.entity_id
_entity_poly.type
_entity_poly.pdbx_seq_one_letter_code
_entity_poly.pdbx_strand_id
1 'polypeptide(L)'
;MAGQMAEGAALPAEGDAAGIAGAIPVHERRRSWRERLDEYVSPSDWRFLAILAAVIVVSLALRVLTWDLVADGPRGRFVKVALFAGATVVVIWFLVRLQTARGSWVPLASALVVLLAGDAIHYVRLANPITRGAPIREVAGSFADESARRSWEMEMSGGGQVRFDGPAAVLTSPPSAVAYLRARLQPVPDIATQWWLPVGLAERPRVEQLAWRATVQRTQPYYVVVDVPTLLIQAVGYGIHITYPDERNQLRGHEVQHPVGADGQAHDWRIVRDSRQIAVSIDGRQVWAAPQRGELNQVRLGETKNDREHGGSMRVESVSYRVTLER
;
A
#
# COMPACT_ATOMS: atom_id res chain seq x y z
N MET A 1 -29.48 -2.29 48.31
CA MET A 1 -29.22 -0.85 48.51
C MET A 1 -29.98 -0.11 47.42
N ALA A 2 -31.27 0.25 47.50
CA ALA A 2 -32.17 0.65 48.58
C ALA A 2 -31.71 1.89 49.36
N GLY A 3 -32.40 3.02 49.11
CA GLY A 3 -32.38 4.31 49.81
C GLY A 3 -32.85 5.41 48.84
N GLN A 4 -34.15 5.78 48.76
CA GLN A 4 -34.91 6.72 49.64
C GLN A 4 -34.22 8.10 49.77
N MET A 5 -34.87 9.28 49.75
CA MET A 5 -36.26 9.75 49.64
C MET A 5 -36.22 11.29 49.55
N ALA A 6 -37.33 11.89 49.08
CA ALA A 6 -37.83 13.25 49.39
C ALA A 6 -37.01 14.44 48.83
N GLU A 7 -37.55 15.62 48.50
CA GLU A 7 -38.78 16.36 48.89
C GLU A 7 -38.92 17.48 47.82
N GLY A 8 -40.09 17.79 47.25
CA GLY A 8 -41.02 18.74 47.86
C GLY A 8 -40.64 20.20 47.54
N ALA A 9 -41.07 20.73 46.39
CA ALA A 9 -41.09 22.18 46.17
C ALA A 9 -42.32 22.57 45.32
N ALA A 10 -43.05 23.54 45.87
CA ALA A 10 -44.39 23.93 45.51
C ALA A 10 -44.53 24.57 44.12
N LEU A 11 -45.67 24.30 43.50
CA LEU A 11 -46.18 25.00 42.32
C LEU A 11 -46.54 26.45 42.69
N PRO A 12 -45.97 27.47 42.03
CA PRO A 12 -46.54 28.80 42.08
C PRO A 12 -47.76 28.91 41.16
N ALA A 13 -48.72 29.69 41.66
CA ALA A 13 -50.06 29.93 41.17
C ALA A 13 -50.17 30.36 39.71
N GLU A 14 -51.29 29.96 39.10
CA GLU A 14 -51.87 30.56 37.90
C GLU A 14 -51.95 32.08 38.06
N GLY A 15 -51.08 32.78 37.34
CA GLY A 15 -51.15 34.22 37.13
C GLY A 15 -51.71 34.50 35.74
N ASP A 16 -52.77 35.29 35.71
CA ASP A 16 -53.48 35.81 34.54
C ASP A 16 -52.58 36.11 33.33
N ALA A 17 -52.65 35.26 32.30
CA ALA A 17 -52.13 35.54 30.97
C ALA A 17 -53.22 36.23 30.10
N ALA A 18 -53.80 37.31 30.64
CA ALA A 18 -54.64 38.21 29.87
C ALA A 18 -53.84 39.47 29.54
N GLY A 19 -53.43 39.59 28.27
CA GLY A 19 -53.12 40.90 27.68
C GLY A 19 -51.64 41.22 27.45
N ILE A 20 -50.98 40.50 26.54
CA ILE A 20 -50.06 41.12 25.57
C ILE A 20 -50.28 40.44 24.22
N ALA A 21 -51.46 40.67 23.62
CA ALA A 21 -51.60 40.68 22.17
C ALA A 21 -50.96 41.97 21.64
N GLY A 22 -49.66 42.14 21.92
CA GLY A 22 -48.83 43.14 21.28
C GLY A 22 -48.70 42.68 19.84
N ALA A 23 -49.38 43.39 18.94
CA ALA A 23 -49.26 43.21 17.52
C ALA A 23 -47.76 43.14 17.17
N ILE A 24 -47.25 41.93 16.90
CA ILE A 24 -46.02 41.78 16.13
C ILE A 24 -46.37 42.47 14.82
N PRO A 25 -45.72 43.60 14.48
CA PRO A 25 -46.06 44.29 13.27
C PRO A 25 -45.78 43.35 12.10
N VAL A 26 -46.85 42.88 11.46
CA VAL A 26 -46.85 42.13 10.18
C VAL A 26 -46.23 42.98 9.04
N HIS A 27 -45.80 44.20 9.35
CA HIS A 27 -45.00 45.09 8.53
C HIS A 27 -43.48 44.97 8.71
N GLU A 28 -42.96 43.98 9.45
CA GLU A 28 -41.64 43.41 9.12
C GLU A 28 -41.75 42.66 7.79
N ARG A 29 -41.82 43.52 6.77
CA ARG A 29 -41.60 43.28 5.36
C ARG A 29 -40.65 42.11 5.21
N ARG A 30 -41.05 41.19 4.33
CA ARG A 30 -40.13 40.45 3.48
C ARG A 30 -39.14 41.45 2.84
N ARG A 31 -38.12 41.90 3.59
CA ARG A 31 -36.89 42.39 2.99
C ARG A 31 -36.47 41.26 2.09
N SER A 32 -36.45 41.54 0.79
CA SER A 32 -36.16 40.50 -0.17
C SER A 32 -34.79 39.91 0.20
N TRP A 33 -34.60 38.61 0.01
CA TRP A 33 -33.31 37.98 0.29
C TRP A 33 -32.14 38.72 -0.40
N ARG A 34 -32.42 39.43 -1.50
CA ARG A 34 -31.48 40.31 -2.20
C ARG A 34 -31.01 41.49 -1.33
N GLU A 35 -31.93 42.21 -0.69
CA GLU A 35 -31.58 43.34 0.20
C GLU A 35 -30.72 42.89 1.38
N ARG A 36 -30.95 41.68 1.92
CA ARG A 36 -30.09 41.11 2.97
C ARG A 36 -28.71 40.74 2.41
N LEU A 37 -28.64 40.16 1.22
CA LEU A 37 -27.37 39.79 0.59
C LEU A 37 -26.51 41.02 0.25
N ASP A 38 -27.13 42.10 -0.26
CA ASP A 38 -26.42 43.34 -0.59
C ASP A 38 -25.84 44.05 0.64
N GLU A 39 -26.39 43.80 1.83
CA GLU A 39 -25.87 44.32 3.11
C GLU A 39 -24.56 43.61 3.53
N TYR A 40 -24.41 42.32 3.17
CA TYR A 40 -23.25 41.50 3.54
C TYR A 40 -22.20 41.37 2.42
N VAL A 41 -22.61 41.45 1.15
CA VAL A 41 -21.76 41.18 -0.03
C VAL A 41 -21.51 42.48 -0.80
N SER A 42 -20.28 42.98 -0.73
CA SER A 42 -19.84 44.15 -1.50
C SER A 42 -19.61 43.81 -2.98
N PRO A 43 -19.61 44.78 -3.91
CA PRO A 43 -19.23 44.55 -5.31
C PRO A 43 -17.85 43.90 -5.48
N SER A 44 -16.90 44.17 -4.58
CA SER A 44 -15.60 43.48 -4.54
C SER A 44 -15.71 41.99 -4.19
N ASP A 45 -16.66 41.62 -3.33
CA ASP A 45 -16.88 40.22 -2.96
C ASP A 45 -17.39 39.41 -4.16
N TRP A 46 -18.24 39.99 -5.01
CA TRP A 46 -18.67 39.35 -6.26
C TRP A 46 -17.50 39.08 -7.22
N ARG A 47 -16.54 40.01 -7.32
CA ARG A 47 -15.32 39.80 -8.11
C ARG A 47 -14.49 38.67 -7.53
N PHE A 48 -14.28 38.63 -6.22
CA PHE A 48 -13.53 37.55 -5.56
C PHE A 48 -14.23 36.19 -5.68
N LEU A 49 -15.57 36.15 -5.58
CA LEU A 49 -16.34 34.94 -5.80
C LEU A 49 -16.24 34.43 -7.24
N ALA A 50 -16.28 35.33 -8.23
CA ALA A 50 -16.09 34.95 -9.64
C ALA A 50 -14.68 34.39 -9.89
N ILE A 51 -13.64 35.02 -9.32
CA ILE A 51 -12.26 34.51 -9.39
C ILE A 51 -12.18 33.14 -8.71
N LEU A 52 -12.72 33.01 -7.50
CA LEU A 52 -12.69 31.77 -6.75
C LEU A 52 -13.41 30.64 -7.50
N ALA A 53 -14.60 30.92 -8.05
CA ALA A 53 -15.36 29.96 -8.84
C ALA A 53 -14.57 29.52 -10.09
N ALA A 54 -13.95 30.46 -10.81
CA ALA A 54 -13.11 30.13 -11.96
C ALA A 54 -11.93 29.24 -11.56
N VAL A 55 -11.22 29.57 -10.48
CA VAL A 55 -10.08 28.78 -9.99
C VAL A 55 -10.52 27.39 -9.53
N ILE A 56 -11.64 27.26 -8.82
CA ILE A 56 -12.20 25.95 -8.42
C ILE A 56 -12.54 25.13 -9.67
N VAL A 57 -13.21 25.71 -10.67
CA VAL A 57 -13.57 25.00 -11.90
C VAL A 57 -12.32 24.53 -12.64
N VAL A 58 -11.31 25.38 -12.79
CA VAL A 58 -10.03 25.02 -13.44
C VAL A 58 -9.30 23.94 -12.65
N SER A 59 -9.18 24.07 -11.33
CA SER A 59 -8.54 23.06 -10.47
C SER A 59 -9.25 21.71 -10.54
N LEU A 60 -10.59 21.69 -10.44
CA LEU A 60 -11.39 20.46 -10.59
C LEU A 60 -11.23 19.85 -11.98
N ALA A 61 -11.26 20.66 -13.04
CA ALA A 61 -11.08 20.18 -14.40
C ALA A 61 -9.69 19.55 -14.56
N LEU A 62 -8.63 20.20 -14.08
CA LEU A 62 -7.27 19.67 -14.11
C LEU A 62 -7.18 18.35 -13.35
N ARG A 63 -7.66 18.28 -12.11
CA ARG A 63 -7.69 17.05 -11.32
C ARG A 63 -8.41 15.89 -12.03
N VAL A 64 -9.54 16.17 -12.68
CA VAL A 64 -10.28 15.15 -13.42
C VAL A 64 -9.51 14.71 -14.68
N LEU A 65 -8.80 15.63 -15.34
CA LEU A 65 -7.96 15.33 -16.51
C LEU A 65 -6.70 14.56 -16.14
N THR A 66 -6.11 14.81 -14.97
CA THR A 66 -4.90 14.16 -14.45
C THR A 66 -5.19 13.02 -13.49
N TRP A 67 -6.46 12.59 -13.40
CA TRP A 67 -6.86 11.47 -12.55
C TRP A 67 -6.16 10.19 -12.97
N ASP A 68 -5.59 9.48 -12.00
CA ASP A 68 -4.99 8.17 -12.19
C ASP A 68 -5.54 7.16 -11.16
N LEU A 69 -5.87 5.95 -11.63
CA LEU A 69 -6.49 4.92 -10.79
C LEU A 69 -5.56 4.46 -9.66
N VAL A 70 -4.24 4.46 -9.88
CA VAL A 70 -3.24 4.10 -8.86
C VAL A 70 -3.00 5.26 -7.91
N ALA A 71 -2.88 6.49 -8.42
CA ALA A 71 -2.68 7.67 -7.58
C ALA A 71 -3.89 7.94 -6.66
N ASP A 72 -5.10 7.91 -7.22
CA ASP A 72 -6.28 8.50 -6.60
C ASP A 72 -7.41 7.49 -6.30
N GLY A 73 -7.29 6.25 -6.76
CA GLY A 73 -8.30 5.21 -6.59
C GLY A 73 -9.49 5.39 -7.54
N PRO A 74 -10.62 4.67 -7.30
CA PRO A 74 -11.77 4.67 -8.19
C PRO A 74 -12.32 6.06 -8.48
N ARG A 75 -12.54 6.35 -9.78
CA ARG A 75 -12.98 7.66 -10.28
C ARG A 75 -14.19 8.23 -9.54
N GLY A 76 -15.18 7.40 -9.23
CA GLY A 76 -16.38 7.84 -8.51
C GLY A 76 -16.11 8.35 -7.10
N ARG A 77 -15.15 7.76 -6.38
CA ARG A 77 -14.72 8.25 -5.06
C ARG A 77 -13.90 9.54 -5.21
N PHE A 78 -12.99 9.56 -6.17
CA PHE A 78 -12.16 10.73 -6.45
C PHE A 78 -12.99 11.97 -6.77
N VAL A 79 -13.98 11.87 -7.67
CA VAL A 79 -14.85 12.99 -8.03
C VAL A 79 -15.62 13.52 -6.81
N LYS A 80 -16.14 12.63 -5.94
CA LYS A 80 -16.82 13.05 -4.70
C LYS A 80 -15.90 13.82 -3.77
N VAL A 81 -14.66 13.34 -3.58
CA VAL A 81 -13.65 14.01 -2.74
C VAL A 81 -13.26 15.37 -3.34
N ALA A 82 -13.10 15.45 -4.66
CA ALA A 82 -12.78 16.71 -5.35
C ALA A 82 -13.91 17.74 -5.19
N LEU A 83 -15.18 17.34 -5.39
CA LEU A 83 -16.34 18.21 -5.18
C LEU A 83 -16.47 18.67 -3.73
N PHE A 84 -16.25 17.77 -2.76
CA PHE A 84 -16.24 18.12 -1.33
C PHE A 84 -15.13 19.11 -0.99
N ALA A 85 -13.94 18.96 -1.58
CA ALA A 85 -12.85 19.93 -1.42
C ALA A 85 -13.25 21.29 -2.00
N GLY A 86 -13.86 21.34 -3.18
CA GLY A 86 -14.38 22.58 -3.78
C GLY A 86 -15.42 23.27 -2.88
N ALA A 87 -16.36 22.51 -2.31
CA ALA A 87 -17.33 23.04 -1.36
C ALA A 87 -16.67 23.57 -0.07
N THR A 88 -15.66 22.86 0.44
CA THR A 88 -14.89 23.27 1.62
C THR A 88 -14.18 24.60 1.40
N VAL A 89 -13.61 24.81 0.23
CA VAL A 89 -12.95 26.07 -0.16
C VAL A 89 -13.94 27.24 -0.13
N VAL A 90 -15.17 27.05 -0.62
CA VAL A 90 -16.25 28.06 -0.55
C VAL A 90 -16.66 28.35 0.89
N VAL A 91 -16.81 27.33 1.73
CA VAL A 91 -17.15 27.49 3.16
C VAL A 91 -16.05 28.27 3.89
N ILE A 92 -14.78 27.95 3.66
CA ILE A 92 -13.66 28.65 4.30
C ILE A 92 -13.60 30.10 3.84
N TRP A 93 -13.77 30.37 2.55
CA TRP A 93 -13.89 31.74 2.04
C TRP A 93 -14.97 32.51 2.81
N PHE A 94 -16.16 31.93 2.93
CA PHE A 94 -17.29 32.58 3.59
C PHE A 94 -17.02 32.84 5.09
N LEU A 95 -16.50 31.86 5.82
CA LEU A 95 -16.20 31.98 7.24
C LEU A 95 -15.13 33.04 7.53
N VAL A 96 -14.07 33.12 6.71
CA VAL A 96 -13.04 34.16 6.85
C VAL A 96 -13.59 35.52 6.43
N ARG A 97 -14.48 35.57 5.43
CA ARG A 97 -15.13 36.81 5.02
C ARG A 97 -16.00 37.42 6.11
N LEU A 98 -16.67 36.61 6.94
CA LEU A 98 -17.45 37.08 8.09
C LEU A 98 -16.58 37.77 9.16
N GLN A 99 -15.28 37.49 9.19
CA GLN A 99 -14.35 37.97 10.21
C GLN A 99 -13.43 39.10 9.72
N THR A 100 -13.56 39.50 8.45
CA THR A 100 -12.64 40.45 7.80
C THR A 100 -13.38 41.69 7.27
N ALA A 101 -12.66 42.80 7.16
CA ALA A 101 -13.19 44.04 6.62
C ALA A 101 -13.66 43.89 5.16
N ARG A 102 -14.66 44.69 4.76
CA ARG A 102 -15.15 44.75 3.38
C ARG A 102 -13.99 45.05 2.43
N GLY A 103 -13.90 44.30 1.33
CA GLY A 103 -12.83 44.44 0.33
C GLY A 103 -11.49 43.80 0.69
N SER A 104 -11.37 43.13 1.85
CA SER A 104 -10.16 42.37 2.20
C SER A 104 -9.93 41.20 1.24
N TRP A 105 -8.67 41.00 0.81
CA TRP A 105 -8.25 39.88 -0.03
C TRP A 105 -7.97 38.59 0.78
N VAL A 106 -7.93 38.68 2.11
CA VAL A 106 -7.60 37.57 3.02
C VAL A 106 -8.52 36.35 2.81
N PRO A 107 -9.85 36.47 2.69
CA PRO A 107 -10.73 35.31 2.45
C PRO A 107 -10.37 34.55 1.17
N LEU A 108 -10.04 35.28 0.10
CA LEU A 108 -9.63 34.68 -1.17
C LEU A 108 -8.32 33.93 -1.01
N ALA A 109 -7.31 34.54 -0.38
CA ALA A 109 -6.04 33.87 -0.16
C ALA A 109 -6.16 32.62 0.72
N SER A 110 -6.94 32.68 1.81
CA SER A 110 -7.19 31.50 2.65
C SER A 110 -7.85 30.37 1.87
N ALA A 111 -8.84 30.69 1.03
CA ALA A 111 -9.52 29.71 0.17
C ALA A 111 -8.56 29.09 -0.85
N LEU A 112 -7.71 29.91 -1.49
CA LEU A 112 -6.70 29.46 -2.44
C LEU A 112 -5.64 28.55 -1.78
N VAL A 113 -5.16 28.89 -0.58
CA VAL A 113 -4.22 28.05 0.17
C VAL A 113 -4.80 26.66 0.43
N VAL A 114 -6.07 26.57 0.83
CA VAL A 114 -6.73 25.29 1.07
C VAL A 114 -6.88 24.49 -0.22
N LEU A 115 -7.29 25.14 -1.30
CA LEU A 115 -7.43 24.49 -2.61
C LEU A 115 -6.08 23.93 -3.08
N LEU A 116 -5.02 24.75 -3.02
CA LEU A 116 -3.67 24.38 -3.43
C LEU A 116 -3.09 23.27 -2.55
N ALA A 117 -3.37 23.26 -1.25
CA ALA A 117 -2.96 22.16 -0.37
C ALA A 117 -3.57 20.84 -0.82
N GLY A 118 -4.86 20.83 -1.19
CA GLY A 118 -5.50 19.65 -1.76
C GLY A 118 -4.91 19.24 -3.12
N ASP A 119 -4.59 20.22 -3.98
CA ASP A 119 -3.99 19.96 -5.31
C ASP A 119 -2.60 19.34 -5.15
N ALA A 120 -1.80 19.86 -4.22
CA ALA A 120 -0.47 19.37 -3.93
C ALA A 120 -0.48 17.88 -3.56
N ILE A 121 -1.45 17.41 -2.77
CA ILE A 121 -1.57 15.98 -2.41
C ILE A 121 -1.79 15.13 -3.67
N HIS A 122 -2.71 15.54 -4.54
CA HIS A 122 -2.98 14.82 -5.79
C HIS A 122 -1.73 14.75 -6.67
N TYR A 123 -1.04 15.87 -6.88
CA TYR A 123 0.16 15.89 -7.72
C TYR A 123 1.37 15.17 -7.11
N VAL A 124 1.52 15.17 -5.77
CA VAL A 124 2.54 14.36 -5.09
C VAL A 124 2.29 12.87 -5.31
N ARG A 125 1.02 12.42 -5.21
CA ARG A 125 0.65 11.02 -5.50
C ARG A 125 0.88 10.69 -6.97
N LEU A 126 0.52 11.58 -7.88
CA LEU A 126 0.72 11.38 -9.32
C LEU A 126 2.21 11.30 -9.69
N ALA A 127 3.04 12.15 -9.08
CA ALA A 127 4.49 12.16 -9.28
C ALA A 127 5.19 10.95 -8.66
N ASN A 128 4.55 10.27 -7.70
CA ASN A 128 5.11 9.11 -7.02
C ASN A 128 5.51 8.01 -8.03
N PRO A 129 6.73 7.46 -7.95
CA PRO A 129 7.18 6.42 -8.88
C PRO A 129 6.27 5.18 -8.92
N ILE A 130 5.60 4.82 -7.82
CA ILE A 130 4.69 3.67 -7.76
C ILE A 130 3.52 3.83 -8.74
N THR A 131 3.01 5.06 -8.91
CA THR A 131 1.95 5.38 -9.89
C THR A 131 2.39 5.05 -11.31
N ARG A 132 3.70 5.18 -11.60
CA ARG A 132 4.32 4.81 -12.89
C ARG A 132 4.86 3.37 -12.90
N GLY A 133 4.46 2.54 -11.93
CA GLY A 133 4.81 1.13 -11.72
C GLY A 133 6.24 0.86 -11.29
N ALA A 134 6.91 1.82 -10.66
CA ALA A 134 8.07 1.49 -9.86
C ALA A 134 7.68 0.49 -8.75
N PRO A 135 8.60 -0.38 -8.33
CA PRO A 135 8.33 -1.32 -7.25
C PRO A 135 8.02 -0.57 -5.94
N ILE A 136 7.03 -1.09 -5.21
CA ILE A 136 6.72 -0.70 -3.83
C ILE A 136 7.88 -1.09 -2.92
N ARG A 137 8.44 -2.28 -3.17
CA ARG A 137 9.59 -2.84 -2.48
C ARG A 137 10.48 -3.52 -3.49
N GLU A 138 11.77 -3.28 -3.38
CA GLU A 138 12.77 -3.95 -4.21
C GLU A 138 13.97 -4.32 -3.34
N VAL A 139 14.35 -5.58 -3.43
CA VAL A 139 15.64 -6.10 -2.99
C VAL A 139 16.29 -6.59 -4.26
N ALA A 140 17.01 -5.71 -4.96
CA ALA A 140 17.76 -6.07 -6.15
C ALA A 140 19.24 -6.14 -5.80
N GLY A 141 19.91 -7.23 -6.14
CA GLY A 141 21.31 -7.37 -5.77
C GLY A 141 22.06 -8.43 -6.54
N SER A 142 23.17 -8.00 -7.14
CA SER A 142 24.35 -8.85 -7.17
C SER A 142 24.99 -8.83 -5.78
N PHE A 143 25.50 -9.97 -5.30
CA PHE A 143 26.28 -9.96 -4.06
C PHE A 143 27.67 -9.34 -4.25
N ALA A 144 27.97 -8.71 -5.39
CA ALA A 144 29.16 -7.88 -5.55
C ALA A 144 29.07 -6.59 -4.73
N ASP A 145 27.86 -6.05 -4.53
CA ASP A 145 27.63 -4.85 -3.73
C ASP A 145 27.34 -5.20 -2.26
N GLU A 146 28.04 -4.53 -1.35
CA GLU A 146 27.86 -4.68 0.08
C GLU A 146 26.46 -4.22 0.53
N SER A 147 25.89 -3.20 -0.13
CA SER A 147 24.53 -2.74 0.18
C SER A 147 23.49 -3.83 -0.11
N ALA A 148 23.68 -4.55 -1.22
CA ALA A 148 22.88 -5.72 -1.58
C ALA A 148 23.08 -6.86 -0.57
N ARG A 149 24.30 -7.17 -0.14
CA ARG A 149 24.54 -8.20 0.89
C ARG A 149 23.80 -7.90 2.19
N ARG A 150 23.78 -6.64 2.64
CA ARG A 150 23.10 -6.23 3.88
C ARG A 150 21.58 -6.37 3.83
N SER A 151 21.00 -6.51 2.63
CA SER A 151 19.58 -6.82 2.45
C SER A 151 19.24 -8.31 2.68
N TRP A 152 20.26 -9.15 2.91
CA TRP A 152 20.11 -10.56 3.24
C TRP A 152 20.70 -10.86 4.62
N GLU A 153 19.93 -11.56 5.44
CA GLU A 153 20.40 -12.19 6.66
C GLU A 153 20.93 -13.58 6.35
N MET A 154 22.01 -13.98 7.02
CA MET A 154 22.58 -15.31 6.88
C MET A 154 22.24 -16.09 8.12
N GLU A 155 21.67 -17.28 7.95
CA GLU A 155 21.40 -18.18 9.06
C GLU A 155 22.13 -19.50 8.82
N MET A 156 22.88 -19.93 9.83
CA MET A 156 23.75 -21.10 9.77
C MET A 156 23.65 -21.89 11.07
N SER A 157 23.57 -23.21 10.98
CA SER A 157 23.69 -24.11 12.13
C SER A 157 24.23 -25.47 11.71
N GLY A 158 24.69 -26.27 12.69
CA GLY A 158 25.15 -27.64 12.43
C GLY A 158 26.41 -27.74 11.54
N GLY A 159 27.20 -26.67 11.43
CA GLY A 159 28.37 -26.62 10.54
C GLY A 159 28.07 -26.11 9.12
N GLY A 160 26.87 -25.61 8.86
CA GLY A 160 26.53 -24.91 7.62
C GLY A 160 27.35 -23.63 7.46
N GLN A 161 27.62 -23.26 6.20
CA GLN A 161 28.48 -22.14 5.86
C GLN A 161 27.87 -21.29 4.76
N VAL A 162 28.01 -19.97 4.90
CA VAL A 162 27.75 -18.99 3.85
C VAL A 162 29.04 -18.24 3.58
N ARG A 163 29.51 -18.27 2.33
CA ARG A 163 30.65 -17.44 1.88
C ARG A 163 30.25 -16.63 0.65
N PHE A 164 30.86 -15.45 0.51
CA PHE A 164 30.75 -14.66 -0.71
C PHE A 164 31.99 -14.89 -1.56
N ASP A 165 31.79 -15.30 -2.81
CA ASP A 165 32.84 -15.56 -3.79
C ASP A 165 32.59 -14.69 -5.01
N GLY A 166 33.22 -13.51 -4.99
CA GLY A 166 32.96 -12.44 -5.95
C GLY A 166 31.49 -11.98 -5.90
N PRO A 167 30.74 -12.03 -7.02
CA PRO A 167 29.34 -11.62 -7.08
C PRO A 167 28.36 -12.66 -6.53
N ALA A 168 28.82 -13.85 -6.16
CA ALA A 168 27.97 -14.97 -5.77
C ALA A 168 28.00 -15.24 -4.26
N ALA A 169 26.89 -15.72 -3.72
CA ALA A 169 26.82 -16.32 -2.39
C ALA A 169 26.87 -17.85 -2.55
N VAL A 170 27.77 -18.50 -1.81
CA VAL A 170 27.89 -19.96 -1.78
C VAL A 170 27.45 -20.46 -0.42
N LEU A 171 26.36 -21.21 -0.43
CA LEU A 171 25.72 -21.83 0.72
C LEU A 171 26.14 -23.29 0.73
N THR A 172 26.73 -23.77 1.82
CA THR A 172 27.17 -25.17 1.96
C THR A 172 26.58 -25.74 3.23
N SER A 173 25.86 -26.84 3.09
CA SER A 173 25.15 -27.51 4.18
C SER A 173 25.52 -28.99 4.18
N PRO A 174 26.42 -29.42 5.07
CA PRO A 174 26.60 -30.84 5.38
C PRO A 174 25.27 -31.49 5.82
N PRO A 175 25.19 -32.83 5.88
CA PRO A 175 24.01 -33.51 6.40
C PRO A 175 23.64 -33.02 7.81
N SER A 176 22.36 -32.73 8.05
CA SER A 176 21.84 -32.15 9.31
C SER A 176 22.31 -30.73 9.63
N ALA A 177 22.89 -30.02 8.67
CA ALA A 177 23.28 -28.62 8.78
C ALA A 177 22.32 -27.71 7.99
N VAL A 178 22.24 -26.46 8.41
CA VAL A 178 21.40 -25.42 7.78
C VAL A 178 22.32 -24.30 7.33
N ALA A 179 22.11 -23.81 6.11
CA ALA A 179 22.77 -22.62 5.59
C ALA A 179 21.86 -21.98 4.53
N TYR A 180 21.29 -20.82 4.86
CA TYR A 180 20.39 -20.10 3.96
C TYR A 180 20.53 -18.59 4.09
N LEU A 181 20.11 -17.90 3.03
CA LEU A 181 19.93 -16.45 2.99
C LEU A 181 18.46 -16.11 3.21
N ARG A 182 18.17 -15.17 4.11
CA ARG A 182 16.83 -14.65 4.37
C ARG A 182 16.73 -13.20 3.93
N ALA A 183 15.78 -12.88 3.04
CA ALA A 183 15.58 -11.50 2.60
C ALA A 183 15.06 -10.62 3.76
N ARG A 184 15.69 -9.46 3.97
CA ARG A 184 15.18 -8.40 4.86
C ARG A 184 14.13 -7.58 4.14
N LEU A 185 12.90 -8.06 4.19
CA LEU A 185 11.77 -7.38 3.56
C LEU A 185 11.24 -6.29 4.48
N GLN A 186 11.40 -5.03 4.09
CA GLN A 186 10.76 -3.91 4.78
C GLN A 186 9.24 -4.05 4.70
N PRO A 187 8.49 -3.59 5.72
CA PRO A 187 7.03 -3.58 5.66
C PRO A 187 6.54 -2.73 4.47
N VAL A 188 5.39 -3.09 3.90
CA VAL A 188 4.75 -2.21 2.92
C VAL A 188 4.35 -0.91 3.64
N PRO A 189 4.66 0.27 3.08
CA PRO A 189 4.20 1.52 3.65
C PRO A 189 2.68 1.55 3.81
N ASP A 190 2.21 2.08 4.93
CA ASP A 190 0.78 2.18 5.24
C ASP A 190 0.25 3.58 4.88
N ILE A 191 -0.69 3.66 3.94
CA ILE A 191 -1.33 4.92 3.53
C ILE A 191 -2.05 5.60 4.69
N ALA A 192 -2.54 4.85 5.70
CA ALA A 192 -3.19 5.44 6.86
C ALA A 192 -2.27 6.39 7.64
N THR A 193 -0.96 6.12 7.61
CA THR A 193 0.07 6.96 8.25
C THR A 193 0.80 7.86 7.25
N GLN A 194 0.86 7.46 5.98
CA GLN A 194 1.55 8.16 4.90
C GLN A 194 0.56 8.62 3.82
N TRP A 195 -0.25 9.63 4.16
CA TRP A 195 -1.33 10.14 3.31
C TRP A 195 -0.91 10.63 1.92
N TRP A 196 0.38 10.93 1.73
CA TRP A 196 0.96 11.38 0.45
C TRP A 196 1.25 10.23 -0.53
N LEU A 197 1.14 8.96 -0.08
CA LEU A 197 1.28 7.81 -0.97
C LEU A 197 0.06 7.62 -1.88
N PRO A 198 0.25 6.97 -3.05
CA PRO A 198 -0.84 6.60 -3.96
C PRO A 198 -1.90 5.76 -3.27
N VAL A 199 -3.18 6.10 -3.47
CA VAL A 199 -4.33 5.37 -2.87
C VAL A 199 -4.36 3.91 -3.30
N GLY A 200 -3.90 3.61 -4.52
CA GLY A 200 -3.82 2.27 -5.06
C GLY A 200 -2.97 1.30 -4.23
N LEU A 201 -2.08 1.79 -3.36
CA LEU A 201 -1.31 0.93 -2.46
C LEU A 201 -2.18 0.22 -1.39
N ALA A 202 -3.35 0.78 -1.05
CA ALA A 202 -4.32 0.18 -0.11
C ALA A 202 -5.34 -0.69 -0.84
N GLU A 203 -5.67 -0.34 -2.08
CA GLU A 203 -6.84 -0.88 -2.76
C GLU A 203 -6.50 -1.91 -3.83
N ARG A 204 -5.30 -1.85 -4.40
CA ARG A 204 -4.92 -2.72 -5.50
C ARG A 204 -4.17 -3.95 -5.01
N PRO A 205 -4.41 -5.12 -5.63
CA PRO A 205 -3.60 -6.29 -5.36
C PRO A 205 -2.13 -6.05 -5.72
N ARG A 206 -1.28 -6.87 -5.10
CA ARG A 206 0.16 -6.80 -5.26
C ARG A 206 0.64 -8.00 -6.06
N VAL A 207 1.60 -7.75 -6.93
CA VAL A 207 2.38 -8.78 -7.61
C VAL A 207 3.75 -8.84 -6.93
N GLU A 208 4.08 -10.01 -6.40
CA GLU A 208 5.39 -10.31 -5.82
C GLU A 208 6.17 -11.18 -6.80
N GLN A 209 7.44 -10.84 -7.02
CA GLN A 209 8.32 -11.58 -7.90
C GLN A 209 9.64 -11.84 -7.18
N LEU A 210 10.00 -13.11 -7.04
CA LEU A 210 11.34 -13.54 -6.65
C LEU A 210 12.01 -14.15 -7.87
N ALA A 211 13.17 -13.64 -8.27
CA ALA A 211 13.96 -14.20 -9.35
C ALA A 211 15.41 -14.38 -8.89
N TRP A 212 16.00 -15.54 -9.16
CA TRP A 212 17.38 -15.81 -8.80
C TRP A 212 18.03 -16.72 -9.82
N ARG A 213 19.36 -16.62 -9.92
CA ARG A 213 20.17 -17.52 -10.73
C ARG A 213 21.06 -18.33 -9.81
N ALA A 214 20.99 -19.66 -9.90
CA ALA A 214 21.78 -20.50 -9.01
C ALA A 214 22.15 -21.86 -9.61
N THR A 215 23.33 -22.34 -9.21
CA THR A 215 23.75 -23.74 -9.35
C THR A 215 23.46 -24.47 -8.04
N VAL A 216 22.87 -25.65 -8.13
CA VAL A 216 22.58 -26.51 -6.97
C VAL A 216 23.38 -27.80 -7.12
N GLN A 217 23.99 -28.27 -6.04
CA GLN A 217 24.67 -29.57 -5.97
C GLN A 217 24.25 -30.27 -4.70
N ARG A 218 23.64 -31.45 -4.84
CA ARG A 218 23.15 -32.22 -3.70
C ARG A 218 24.22 -33.20 -3.24
N THR A 219 24.29 -33.43 -1.93
CA THR A 219 25.07 -34.52 -1.33
C THR A 219 24.19 -35.54 -0.61
N GLN A 220 22.91 -35.22 -0.41
CA GLN A 220 21.89 -36.07 0.21
C GLN A 220 20.65 -36.22 -0.70
N PRO A 221 19.67 -37.08 -0.35
CA PRO A 221 18.44 -37.26 -1.12
C PRO A 221 17.61 -36.00 -1.34
N TYR A 222 17.75 -34.94 -0.53
CA TYR A 222 17.08 -33.65 -0.69
C TYR A 222 18.05 -32.47 -0.48
N TYR A 223 17.75 -31.33 -1.11
CA TYR A 223 18.35 -30.03 -0.78
C TYR A 223 17.30 -28.93 -0.99
N VAL A 224 17.02 -28.10 0.02
CA VAL A 224 16.08 -26.99 -0.13
C VAL A 224 16.70 -25.88 -0.99
N VAL A 225 16.01 -25.51 -2.07
CA VAL A 225 16.41 -24.41 -2.95
C VAL A 225 15.79 -23.10 -2.46
N VAL A 226 14.49 -23.11 -2.17
CA VAL A 226 13.77 -21.94 -1.65
C VAL A 226 12.66 -22.39 -0.69
N ASP A 227 12.46 -21.61 0.36
CA ASP A 227 11.45 -21.81 1.39
C ASP A 227 10.74 -20.47 1.67
N VAL A 228 9.46 -20.42 1.34
CA VAL A 228 8.54 -19.30 1.62
C VAL A 228 7.28 -19.87 2.31
N PRO A 229 6.48 -19.07 3.05
CA PRO A 229 5.45 -19.55 3.99
C PRO A 229 4.42 -20.56 3.43
N THR A 230 4.22 -20.62 2.12
CA THR A 230 3.28 -21.54 1.46
C THR A 230 3.88 -22.30 0.28
N LEU A 231 5.20 -22.26 0.11
CA LEU A 231 5.87 -22.93 -1.00
C LEU A 231 7.30 -23.31 -0.60
N LEU A 232 7.59 -24.61 -0.68
CA LEU A 232 8.93 -25.17 -0.50
C LEU A 232 9.34 -25.84 -1.80
N ILE A 233 10.50 -25.48 -2.34
CA ILE A 233 11.08 -26.15 -3.52
C ILE A 233 12.38 -26.81 -3.11
N GLN A 234 12.47 -28.11 -3.37
CA GLN A 234 13.63 -28.93 -3.09
C GLN A 234 14.18 -29.52 -4.39
N ALA A 235 15.50 -29.53 -4.53
CA ALA A 235 16.15 -30.34 -5.56
C ALA A 235 16.20 -31.80 -5.10
N VAL A 236 15.82 -32.72 -5.98
CA VAL A 236 15.78 -34.18 -5.77
C VAL A 236 16.53 -34.90 -6.89
N GLY A 237 16.77 -36.21 -6.74
CA GLY A 237 17.61 -36.98 -7.69
C GLY A 237 17.11 -37.01 -9.15
N TYR A 238 15.84 -36.70 -9.39
CA TYR A 238 15.21 -36.70 -10.72
C TYR A 238 14.62 -35.33 -11.12
N GLY A 239 14.91 -34.28 -10.36
CA GLY A 239 14.45 -32.92 -10.66
C GLY A 239 14.12 -32.11 -9.43
N ILE A 240 12.90 -31.61 -9.33
CA ILE A 240 12.47 -30.80 -8.19
C ILE A 240 11.16 -31.32 -7.59
N HIS A 241 11.08 -31.23 -6.28
CA HIS A 241 9.88 -31.47 -5.50
C HIS A 241 9.33 -30.13 -5.00
N ILE A 242 8.06 -29.86 -5.28
CA ILE A 242 7.38 -28.64 -4.85
C ILE A 242 6.32 -29.01 -3.81
N THR A 243 6.47 -28.55 -2.57
CA THR A 243 5.46 -28.67 -1.52
C THR A 243 4.66 -27.38 -1.37
N TYR A 244 3.33 -27.48 -1.37
CA TYR A 244 2.40 -26.34 -1.29
C TYR A 244 1.06 -26.75 -0.65
N PRO A 245 0.27 -25.82 -0.08
CA PRO A 245 -1.07 -26.12 0.41
C PRO A 245 -2.09 -26.17 -0.73
N ASP A 246 -2.97 -27.17 -0.72
CA ASP A 246 -4.11 -27.27 -1.64
C ASP A 246 -5.30 -26.37 -1.24
N GLU A 247 -6.41 -26.49 -1.96
CA GLU A 247 -7.64 -25.74 -1.69
C GLU A 247 -8.21 -25.96 -0.28
N ARG A 248 -7.87 -27.07 0.37
CA ARG A 248 -8.28 -27.43 1.73
C ARG A 248 -7.19 -27.14 2.77
N ASN A 249 -6.15 -26.41 2.37
CA ASN A 249 -4.98 -26.11 3.20
C ASN A 249 -4.20 -27.36 3.63
N GLN A 250 -4.29 -28.45 2.86
CA GLN A 250 -3.49 -29.66 3.10
C GLN A 250 -2.21 -29.60 2.27
N LEU A 251 -1.08 -29.97 2.85
CA LEU A 251 0.19 -30.00 2.12
C LEU A 251 0.16 -31.08 1.02
N ARG A 252 0.55 -30.69 -0.18
CA ARG A 252 0.70 -31.54 -1.37
C ARG A 252 2.10 -31.41 -1.91
N GLY A 253 2.63 -32.51 -2.42
CA GLY A 253 3.85 -32.54 -3.23
C GLY A 253 3.53 -32.57 -4.72
N HIS A 254 4.37 -31.95 -5.52
CA HIS A 254 4.36 -32.04 -6.98
C HIS A 254 5.77 -32.21 -7.51
N GLU A 255 5.99 -33.27 -8.28
CA GLU A 255 7.28 -33.58 -8.89
C GLU A 255 7.37 -32.97 -10.28
N VAL A 256 8.49 -32.29 -10.55
CA VAL A 256 8.82 -31.80 -11.88
C VAL A 256 10.14 -32.42 -12.31
N GLN A 257 10.11 -33.12 -13.44
CA GLN A 257 11.31 -33.65 -14.10
C GLN A 257 12.14 -32.48 -14.66
N HIS A 258 13.35 -32.30 -14.15
CA HIS A 258 14.27 -31.24 -14.56
C HIS A 258 15.72 -31.66 -14.28
N PRO A 259 16.73 -31.25 -15.06
CA PRO A 259 18.13 -31.59 -14.77
C PRO A 259 18.76 -30.83 -13.58
N VAL A 260 17.98 -29.98 -12.88
CA VAL A 260 18.48 -29.17 -11.76
C VAL A 260 19.08 -30.08 -10.69
N GLY A 261 20.30 -29.74 -10.24
CA GLY A 261 20.99 -30.49 -9.19
C GLY A 261 21.77 -31.70 -9.70
N ALA A 262 21.63 -32.08 -10.99
CA ALA A 262 22.32 -33.20 -11.61
C ALA A 262 23.32 -32.76 -12.69
N ASP A 263 23.07 -31.67 -13.41
CA ASP A 263 23.90 -31.19 -14.52
C ASP A 263 25.04 -30.22 -14.10
N GLY A 264 25.02 -29.78 -12.83
CA GLY A 264 25.98 -28.82 -12.28
C GLY A 264 25.89 -27.42 -12.93
N GLN A 265 24.81 -27.12 -13.67
CA GLN A 265 24.64 -25.85 -14.35
C GLN A 265 23.89 -24.82 -13.47
N ALA A 266 24.05 -23.54 -13.81
CA ALA A 266 23.26 -22.47 -13.23
C ALA A 266 21.95 -22.29 -14.01
N HIS A 267 20.83 -22.28 -13.29
CA HIS A 267 19.50 -22.07 -13.86
C HIS A 267 18.90 -20.76 -13.40
N ASP A 268 18.05 -20.17 -14.24
CA ASP A 268 17.27 -18.97 -13.92
C ASP A 268 15.92 -19.38 -13.34
N TRP A 269 15.70 -19.05 -12.08
CA TRP A 269 14.48 -19.35 -11.36
C TRP A 269 13.62 -18.10 -11.23
N ARG A 270 12.31 -18.29 -11.28
CA ARG A 270 11.36 -17.22 -11.03
C ARG A 270 10.10 -17.73 -10.35
N ILE A 271 9.75 -17.11 -9.23
CA ILE A 271 8.44 -17.23 -8.59
C ILE A 271 7.69 -15.92 -8.83
N VAL A 272 6.48 -16.01 -9.37
CA VAL A 272 5.57 -14.87 -9.52
C VAL A 272 4.29 -15.18 -8.77
N ARG A 273 3.88 -14.28 -7.89
CA ARG A 273 2.63 -14.35 -7.15
C ARG A 273 1.80 -13.11 -7.47
N ASP A 274 0.61 -13.30 -8.01
CA ASP A 274 -0.35 -12.22 -8.28
C ASP A 274 -1.61 -12.38 -7.43
N SER A 275 -2.70 -11.70 -7.78
CA SER A 275 -3.97 -11.81 -7.06
C SER A 275 -4.64 -13.18 -7.17
N ARG A 276 -4.28 -13.98 -8.18
CA ARG A 276 -4.94 -15.23 -8.56
C ARG A 276 -4.10 -16.45 -8.22
N GLN A 277 -2.80 -16.41 -8.52
CA GLN A 277 -1.94 -17.59 -8.50
C GLN A 277 -0.51 -17.28 -8.07
N ILE A 278 0.19 -18.35 -7.68
CA ILE A 278 1.63 -18.42 -7.55
C ILE A 278 2.16 -19.38 -8.61
N ALA A 279 3.17 -18.97 -9.37
CA ALA A 279 3.75 -19.72 -10.46
C ALA A 279 5.27 -19.79 -10.33
N VAL A 280 5.82 -20.95 -10.67
CA VAL A 280 7.27 -21.22 -10.68
C VAL A 280 7.71 -21.44 -12.12
N SER A 281 8.76 -20.74 -12.53
CA SER A 281 9.42 -20.92 -13.82
C SER A 281 10.90 -21.21 -13.63
N ILE A 282 11.45 -22.06 -14.51
CA ILE A 282 12.88 -22.36 -14.60
C ILE A 282 13.29 -22.16 -16.05
N ASP A 283 14.37 -21.42 -16.26
CA ASP A 283 14.92 -21.06 -17.59
C ASP A 283 13.84 -20.49 -18.53
N GLY A 284 12.97 -19.64 -17.97
CA GLY A 284 11.87 -18.99 -18.69
C GLY A 284 10.64 -19.88 -18.94
N ARG A 285 10.68 -21.18 -18.65
CA ARG A 285 9.54 -22.09 -18.80
C ARG A 285 8.79 -22.22 -17.47
N GLN A 286 7.49 -21.97 -17.49
CA GLN A 286 6.63 -22.29 -16.34
C GLN A 286 6.58 -23.81 -16.13
N VAL A 287 6.97 -24.25 -14.94
CA VAL A 287 6.99 -25.68 -14.57
C VAL A 287 5.88 -26.06 -13.61
N TRP A 288 5.34 -25.09 -12.87
CA TRP A 288 4.28 -25.32 -11.91
C TRP A 288 3.50 -24.02 -11.63
N ALA A 289 2.22 -24.14 -11.30
CA ALA A 289 1.39 -23.04 -10.79
C ALA A 289 0.25 -23.58 -9.92
N ALA A 290 -0.19 -22.78 -8.96
CA ALA A 290 -1.35 -23.06 -8.12
C ALA A 290 -2.06 -21.77 -7.69
N PRO A 291 -3.31 -21.83 -7.22
CA PRO A 291 -3.97 -20.67 -6.60
C PRO A 291 -3.13 -20.07 -5.46
N GLN A 292 -3.04 -18.74 -5.38
CA GLN A 292 -2.19 -18.09 -4.39
C GLN A 292 -2.78 -18.18 -2.98
N ARG A 293 -1.90 -18.40 -2.00
CA ARG A 293 -2.22 -18.51 -0.56
C ARG A 293 -1.26 -17.65 0.24
N GLY A 294 -1.68 -16.43 0.57
CA GLY A 294 -0.89 -15.49 1.36
C GLY A 294 0.26 -14.85 0.57
N GLU A 295 0.87 -13.82 1.15
CA GLU A 295 2.03 -13.11 0.59
C GLU A 295 3.29 -13.98 0.68
N LEU A 296 4.31 -13.70 -0.15
CA LEU A 296 5.60 -14.38 0.02
C LEU A 296 6.20 -13.98 1.36
N ASN A 297 6.21 -12.67 1.68
CA ASN A 297 6.57 -11.96 2.94
C ASN A 297 7.80 -12.40 3.77
N GLN A 298 8.41 -13.53 3.43
CA GLN A 298 9.60 -14.14 3.95
C GLN A 298 10.18 -14.98 2.81
N VAL A 299 11.41 -14.66 2.41
CA VAL A 299 12.12 -15.41 1.38
C VAL A 299 13.37 -16.01 2.00
N ARG A 300 13.47 -17.34 1.97
CA ARG A 300 14.69 -18.07 2.34
C ARG A 300 15.23 -18.82 1.13
N LEU A 301 16.51 -18.66 0.83
CA LEU A 301 17.22 -19.36 -0.24
C LEU A 301 18.32 -20.24 0.37
N GLY A 302 18.26 -21.54 0.11
CA GLY A 302 19.21 -22.53 0.63
C GLY A 302 18.58 -23.48 1.64
N GLU A 303 19.43 -24.32 2.24
CA GLU A 303 18.99 -25.41 3.10
C GLU A 303 18.41 -24.88 4.41
N THR A 304 17.12 -25.17 4.66
CA THR A 304 16.40 -24.77 5.88
C THR A 304 16.04 -25.94 6.79
N LYS A 305 16.25 -27.19 6.35
CA LYS A 305 16.01 -28.41 7.11
C LYS A 305 17.30 -28.91 7.76
N ASN A 306 17.17 -29.47 8.96
CA ASN A 306 18.29 -29.93 9.78
C ASN A 306 18.30 -31.45 10.00
N ASP A 307 17.62 -32.21 9.15
CA ASP A 307 17.63 -33.68 9.21
C ASP A 307 18.74 -34.28 8.33
N ARG A 308 18.91 -35.61 8.40
CA ARG A 308 20.00 -36.33 7.71
C ARG A 308 19.77 -36.49 6.21
N GLU A 309 18.53 -36.34 5.74
CA GLU A 309 18.20 -36.51 4.31
C GLU A 309 18.45 -35.24 3.50
N HIS A 310 18.78 -34.15 4.18
CA HIS A 310 19.05 -32.84 3.60
C HIS A 310 20.54 -32.51 3.64
N GLY A 311 21.08 -32.06 2.51
CA GLY A 311 22.49 -31.72 2.40
C GLY A 311 22.95 -31.45 0.97
N GLY A 312 23.89 -30.52 0.83
CA GLY A 312 24.39 -30.07 -0.47
C GLY A 312 25.00 -28.68 -0.42
N SER A 313 25.06 -28.04 -1.58
CA SER A 313 25.47 -26.65 -1.72
C SER A 313 24.65 -25.96 -2.80
N MET A 314 24.52 -24.64 -2.65
CA MET A 314 23.93 -23.77 -3.66
C MET A 314 24.81 -22.54 -3.85
N ARG A 315 25.17 -22.27 -5.10
CA ARG A 315 25.83 -21.03 -5.51
C ARG A 315 24.79 -20.12 -6.13
N VAL A 316 24.44 -19.04 -5.45
CA VAL A 316 23.49 -18.02 -5.91
C VAL A 316 24.27 -16.88 -6.56
N GLU A 317 24.16 -16.74 -7.88
CA GLU A 317 24.89 -15.74 -8.68
C GLU A 317 24.19 -14.38 -8.66
N SER A 318 22.86 -14.39 -8.63
CA SER A 318 22.04 -13.19 -8.50
C SER A 318 20.72 -13.51 -7.84
N VAL A 319 20.15 -12.54 -7.14
CA VAL A 319 18.80 -12.65 -6.59
C VAL A 319 18.13 -11.27 -6.58
N SER A 320 16.85 -11.26 -6.91
CA SER A 320 16.01 -10.08 -6.83
C SER A 320 14.63 -10.44 -6.29
N TYR A 321 14.11 -9.60 -5.42
CA TYR A 321 12.73 -9.65 -4.96
C TYR A 321 12.07 -8.29 -5.22
N ARG A 322 10.90 -8.30 -5.85
CA ARG A 322 10.15 -7.09 -6.21
C ARG A 322 8.69 -7.24 -5.84
N VAL A 323 8.10 -6.16 -5.34
CA VAL A 323 6.65 -6.04 -5.13
C VAL A 323 6.16 -4.85 -5.92
N THR A 324 5.15 -5.06 -6.76
CA THR A 324 4.51 -4.03 -7.59
C THR A 324 3.01 -4.08 -7.40
N LEU A 325 2.29 -3.02 -7.83
CA LEU A 325 0.84 -3.06 -7.91
C LEU A 325 0.40 -3.76 -9.20
N GLU A 326 -0.63 -4.59 -9.11
CA GLU A 326 -1.28 -5.16 -10.28
C GLU A 326 -1.96 -4.02 -11.07
N ARG A 327 -1.61 -3.92 -12.36
CA ARG A 327 -2.05 -2.83 -13.23
C ARG A 327 -3.43 -3.09 -13.82
#